data_AF-A0A099WDD1-F1
#
_entry.id   AF-A0A099WDD1-F1
#
_cell.length_a   1.000
_cell.length_b   1.000
_cell.length_c   1.000
_cell.angle_alpha   90.00
_cell.angle_beta   90.00
_cell.angle_gamma   90.00
#
_symmetry.space_group_name_H-M   'P 1'
#
loop_
_entity.id
_entity.type
_entity.pdbx_description
1 polymer ?
#
loop_
_entity_poly.entity_id
_entity_poly.type
_entity_poly.pdbx_seq_one_letter_code
_entity_poly.pdbx_strand_id
1 'polypeptide(L)'
;MRKFYLYFILVMALVMIGLGLYFVFNPGTSLAAFTFVIGIVLLLNGLNEIISYFKGRKVLKISNWILLDGAISLIAGLIILINNNIGEKFIVLIFVIWVLASAILNIMMAFSVKGSKGWIFVLIIGIIGAIIAIISLFSSAIVAVTVGLILGGFFIFQGIACLLLFNGIRKQMK
;
A
#
# COMPACT_ATOMS: atom_id res chain seq x y z
N MET A 1 -36.55 -5.42 -0.92
CA MET A 1 -35.18 -5.23 -0.40
C MET A 1 -34.11 -6.10 -1.10
N ARG A 2 -34.32 -7.40 -1.33
CA ARG A 2 -33.29 -8.28 -1.97
C ARG A 2 -32.87 -7.90 -3.40
N LYS A 3 -33.79 -7.47 -4.29
CA LYS A 3 -33.44 -7.02 -5.64
C LYS A 3 -32.55 -5.77 -5.64
N PHE A 4 -32.82 -4.82 -4.73
CA PHE A 4 -32.01 -3.61 -4.56
C PHE A 4 -30.56 -3.93 -4.18
N TYR A 5 -30.36 -4.89 -3.26
CA TYR A 5 -29.04 -5.35 -2.85
C TYR A 5 -28.24 -5.98 -4.00
N LEU A 6 -28.88 -6.74 -4.89
CA LEU A 6 -28.22 -7.32 -6.07
C LEU A 6 -27.75 -6.26 -7.07
N TYR A 7 -28.59 -5.25 -7.33
CA TYR A 7 -28.21 -4.12 -8.17
C TYR A 7 -27.00 -3.38 -7.56
N PHE A 8 -27.00 -3.18 -6.25
CA PHE A 8 -25.90 -2.55 -5.55
C PHE A 8 -24.58 -3.33 -5.70
N ILE A 9 -24.60 -4.66 -5.50
CA ILE A 9 -23.42 -5.53 -5.68
C ILE A 9 -22.91 -5.44 -7.12
N LEU A 10 -23.80 -5.51 -8.11
CA LEU A 10 -23.40 -5.47 -9.52
C LEU A 10 -22.75 -4.14 -9.90
N VAL A 11 -23.32 -3.02 -9.42
CA VAL A 11 -22.73 -1.68 -9.63
C VAL A 11 -21.36 -1.59 -8.94
N MET A 12 -21.24 -2.03 -7.69
CA MET A 12 -19.97 -2.06 -6.97
C MET A 12 -18.91 -2.88 -7.70
N ALA A 13 -19.28 -4.05 -8.21
CA ALA A 13 -18.36 -4.91 -8.95
C ALA A 13 -17.82 -4.23 -10.20
N LEU A 14 -18.69 -3.59 -11.01
CA LEU A 14 -18.29 -2.85 -12.20
C LEU A 14 -17.41 -1.64 -11.85
N VAL A 15 -17.76 -0.89 -10.81
CA VAL A 15 -16.96 0.25 -10.33
C VAL A 15 -15.57 -0.21 -9.88
N MET A 16 -15.47 -1.30 -9.11
CA MET A 16 -14.18 -1.81 -8.65
C MET A 16 -13.29 -2.29 -9.80
N ILE A 17 -13.85 -3.01 -10.78
CA ILE A 17 -13.10 -3.43 -11.96
C ILE A 17 -12.64 -2.20 -12.76
N GLY A 18 -13.53 -1.24 -12.99
CA GLY A 18 -13.21 0.00 -13.70
C GLY A 18 -12.12 0.82 -13.02
N LEU A 19 -12.21 1.01 -11.69
CA LEU A 19 -11.19 1.69 -10.90
C LEU A 19 -9.86 0.93 -10.91
N GLY A 20 -9.91 -0.39 -10.82
CA GLY A 20 -8.70 -1.21 -10.87
C GLY A 20 -7.97 -1.09 -12.21
N LEU A 21 -8.71 -1.17 -13.33
CA LEU A 21 -8.14 -0.90 -14.66
C LEU A 21 -7.59 0.52 -14.77
N TYR A 22 -8.31 1.52 -14.25
CA TYR A 22 -7.85 2.91 -14.26
C TYR A 22 -6.51 3.08 -13.56
N PHE A 23 -6.31 2.46 -12.38
CA PHE A 23 -5.04 2.52 -11.66
C PHE A 23 -3.89 1.77 -12.35
N VAL A 24 -4.17 0.65 -13.03
CA VAL A 24 -3.13 -0.05 -13.82
C VAL A 24 -2.65 0.82 -14.99
N PHE A 25 -3.57 1.49 -15.69
CA PHE A 25 -3.22 2.32 -16.85
C PHE A 25 -2.71 3.72 -16.48
N ASN A 26 -3.03 4.22 -15.28
CA ASN A 26 -2.60 5.54 -14.80
C ASN A 26 -1.77 5.43 -13.51
N PRO A 27 -0.55 4.85 -13.59
CA PRO A 27 0.25 4.55 -12.40
C PRO A 27 0.57 5.78 -11.54
N GLY A 28 0.78 6.96 -12.14
CA GLY A 28 1.00 8.19 -11.37
C GLY A 28 -0.18 8.55 -10.46
N THR A 29 -1.42 8.40 -10.96
CA THR A 29 -2.62 8.64 -10.15
C THR A 29 -2.79 7.61 -9.03
N SER A 30 -2.36 6.36 -9.29
CA SER A 30 -2.41 5.29 -8.30
C SER A 30 -1.46 5.56 -7.13
N LEU A 31 -0.26 6.07 -7.42
CA LEU A 31 0.71 6.45 -6.40
C LEU A 31 0.19 7.64 -5.60
N ALA A 32 -0.31 8.67 -6.28
CA ALA A 32 -0.93 9.84 -5.64
C ALA A 32 -2.09 9.45 -4.71
N ALA A 33 -2.96 8.54 -5.15
CA ALA A 33 -4.08 8.06 -4.35
C ALA A 33 -3.59 7.25 -3.12
N PHE A 34 -2.60 6.40 -3.31
CA PHE A 34 -1.98 5.64 -2.22
C PHE A 34 -1.35 6.56 -1.17
N THR A 35 -0.60 7.57 -1.64
CA THR A 35 -0.01 8.62 -0.81
C THR A 35 -1.05 9.37 0.00
N PHE A 36 -2.14 9.76 -0.64
CA PHE A 36 -3.23 10.47 0.01
C PHE A 36 -3.86 9.62 1.14
N VAL A 37 -4.12 8.33 0.89
CA VAL A 37 -4.65 7.42 1.91
C VAL A 37 -3.67 7.28 3.08
N ILE A 38 -2.37 7.13 2.81
CA ILE A 38 -1.35 7.08 3.86
C ILE A 38 -1.34 8.37 4.69
N GLY A 39 -1.46 9.54 4.04
CA GLY A 39 -1.56 10.83 4.73
C GLY A 39 -2.75 10.89 5.70
N ILE A 40 -3.91 10.38 5.28
CA ILE A 40 -5.10 10.27 6.15
C ILE A 40 -4.84 9.33 7.32
N VAL A 41 -4.25 8.15 7.07
CA VAL A 41 -3.95 7.17 8.13
C VAL A 41 -2.99 7.78 9.16
N LEU A 42 -1.95 8.47 8.73
CA LEU A 42 -0.99 9.15 9.63
C LEU A 42 -1.66 10.25 10.44
N LEU A 43 -2.55 11.04 9.82
CA LEU A 43 -3.35 12.03 10.53
C LEU A 43 -4.20 11.40 11.63
N LEU A 44 -4.96 10.36 11.30
CA LEU A 44 -5.84 9.67 12.24
C LEU A 44 -5.04 9.00 13.36
N ASN A 45 -3.88 8.41 13.03
CA ASN A 45 -2.99 7.82 14.02
C ASN A 45 -2.47 8.88 15.00
N GLY A 46 -1.96 10.00 14.47
CA GLY A 46 -1.46 11.10 15.29
C GLY A 46 -2.54 11.68 16.22
N LEU A 47 -3.76 11.86 15.71
CA LEU A 47 -4.90 12.28 16.53
C LEU A 47 -5.21 11.24 17.63
N ASN A 48 -5.24 9.96 17.30
CA ASN A 48 -5.52 8.89 18.25
C ASN A 48 -4.49 8.82 19.37
N GLU A 49 -3.20 8.96 19.05
CA GLU A 49 -2.10 8.96 20.02
C GLU A 49 -2.15 10.18 20.95
N ILE A 50 -2.43 11.37 20.42
CA ILE A 50 -2.62 12.58 21.22
C ILE A 50 -3.80 12.41 22.18
N ILE A 51 -4.96 11.95 21.68
CA ILE A 51 -6.15 11.71 22.51
C ILE A 51 -5.85 10.67 23.60
N SER A 52 -5.18 9.58 23.23
CA SER A 52 -4.81 8.50 24.15
C SER A 52 -3.87 8.98 25.25
N TYR A 53 -2.91 9.83 24.89
CA TYR A 53 -2.00 10.45 25.86
C TYR A 53 -2.77 11.27 26.90
N PHE A 54 -3.66 12.18 26.48
CA PHE A 54 -4.43 13.00 27.42
C PHE A 54 -5.43 12.21 28.26
N LYS A 55 -6.10 11.19 27.70
CA LYS A 55 -7.05 10.36 28.43
C LYS A 55 -6.36 9.43 29.43
N GLY A 56 -5.27 8.79 29.01
CA GLY A 56 -4.63 7.78 29.82
C GLY A 56 -3.60 8.33 30.82
N ARG A 57 -3.13 9.57 30.69
CA ARG A 57 -2.22 10.22 31.68
C ARG A 57 -2.70 10.14 33.13
N LYS A 58 -4.03 10.08 33.34
CA LYS A 58 -4.65 10.04 34.68
C LYS A 58 -4.79 8.62 35.26
N VAL A 59 -4.72 7.58 34.44
CA VAL A 59 -5.04 6.19 34.83
C VAL A 59 -3.86 5.24 34.61
N LEU A 60 -3.07 5.46 33.56
CA LEU A 60 -1.89 4.69 33.19
C LEU A 60 -0.70 5.67 33.15
N LYS A 61 0.47 5.29 33.65
CA LYS A 61 1.72 6.07 33.48
C LYS A 61 2.16 6.03 32.01
N ILE A 62 1.40 6.69 31.15
CA ILE A 62 1.66 6.77 29.72
C ILE A 62 2.93 7.57 29.50
N SER A 63 3.83 7.00 28.71
CA SER A 63 5.12 7.61 28.40
C SER A 63 4.97 8.84 27.50
N ASN A 64 5.79 9.85 27.75
CA ASN A 64 5.84 11.07 26.91
C ASN A 64 6.23 10.77 25.46
N TRP A 65 6.83 9.61 25.18
CA TRP A 65 7.13 9.13 23.83
C TRP A 65 5.88 9.04 22.94
N ILE A 66 4.72 8.67 23.49
CA ILE A 66 3.48 8.54 22.73
C ILE A 66 2.96 9.90 22.24
N LEU A 67 3.17 10.96 23.04
CA LEU A 67 2.80 12.31 22.61
C LEU A 67 3.71 12.79 21.47
N LEU A 68 5.01 12.48 21.56
CA LEU A 68 5.99 12.85 20.53
C LEU A 68 5.69 12.13 19.22
N ASP A 69 5.46 10.82 19.26
CA ASP A 69 5.08 10.01 18.10
C ASP A 69 3.80 10.51 17.44
N GLY A 70 2.79 10.85 18.27
CA GLY A 70 1.52 11.37 17.79
C GLY A 70 1.65 12.74 17.12
N ALA A 71 2.48 13.62 17.68
CA ALA A 71 2.79 14.91 17.08
C ALA A 71 3.52 14.77 15.74
N ILE A 72 4.52 13.88 15.66
CA ILE A 72 5.27 13.60 14.42
C ILE A 72 4.33 13.04 13.35
N SER A 73 3.52 12.03 13.70
CA SER A 73 2.55 11.40 12.80
C SER A 73 1.53 12.41 12.26
N LEU A 74 1.02 13.29 13.12
CA LEU A 74 0.05 14.31 12.73
C LEU A 74 0.65 15.35 11.79
N ILE A 75 1.86 15.83 12.07
CA ILE A 75 2.57 16.78 11.21
C ILE A 75 2.90 16.14 9.87
N ALA A 76 3.41 14.91 9.87
CA ALA A 76 3.73 14.17 8.65
C ALA A 76 2.47 13.97 7.78
N GLY A 77 1.35 13.56 8.38
CA GLY A 77 0.06 13.43 7.70
C GLY A 77 -0.40 14.74 7.05
N LEU A 78 -0.32 15.87 7.77
CA LEU A 78 -0.65 17.20 7.22
C LEU A 78 0.22 17.57 6.02
N ILE A 79 1.55 17.38 6.12
CA ILE A 79 2.48 17.72 5.05
C ILE A 79 2.17 16.92 3.78
N ILE A 80 1.92 15.62 3.93
CA ILE A 80 1.59 14.72 2.82
C ILE A 80 0.29 15.16 2.12
N LEU A 81 -0.73 15.54 2.90
CA LEU A 81 -2.03 15.92 2.35
C LEU A 81 -2.03 17.30 1.69
N ILE A 82 -1.23 18.24 2.19
CA ILE A 82 -1.06 19.57 1.59
C ILE A 82 -0.21 19.47 0.33
N ASN A 83 0.84 18.65 0.36
CA ASN A 83 1.78 18.50 -0.75
C ASN A 83 2.00 17.03 -1.09
N ASN A 84 1.19 16.55 -2.03
CA ASN A 84 1.24 15.15 -2.47
C ASN A 84 2.62 14.77 -3.06
N ASN A 85 3.30 15.69 -3.74
CA ASN A 85 4.63 15.44 -4.32
C ASN A 85 5.68 15.11 -3.24
N ILE A 86 5.59 15.74 -2.06
CA ILE A 86 6.46 15.40 -0.93
C ILE A 86 6.12 14.00 -0.42
N GLY A 87 4.83 13.68 -0.25
CA GLY A 87 4.39 12.36 0.19
C GLY A 87 4.76 11.23 -0.76
N GLU A 88 4.65 11.44 -2.07
CA GLU A 88 5.04 10.46 -3.08
C GLU A 88 6.54 10.14 -2.97
N LYS A 89 7.40 11.15 -2.78
CA LYS A 89 8.83 10.94 -2.56
C LYS A 89 9.12 10.16 -1.28
N PHE A 90 8.38 10.42 -0.21
CA PHE A 90 8.51 9.65 1.03
C PHE A 90 8.15 8.16 0.81
N ILE A 91 7.07 7.88 0.09
CA ILE A 91 6.66 6.50 -0.23
C ILE A 91 7.68 5.81 -1.12
N VAL A 92 8.20 6.51 -2.14
CA VAL A 92 9.29 6.02 -2.98
C VAL A 92 10.51 5.67 -2.12
N LEU A 93 10.88 6.53 -1.18
CA LEU A 93 12.03 6.29 -0.29
C LEU A 93 11.82 5.03 0.57
N ILE A 94 10.65 4.88 1.19
CA ILE A 94 10.32 3.69 2.00
C ILE A 94 10.38 2.42 1.14
N PHE A 95 9.80 2.47 -0.07
CA PHE A 95 9.82 1.36 -1.00
C PHE A 95 11.25 1.01 -1.42
N VAL A 96 12.08 1.99 -1.74
CA VAL A 96 13.49 1.78 -2.09
C VAL A 96 14.25 1.13 -0.95
N ILE A 97 14.10 1.62 0.28
CA ILE A 97 14.77 1.05 1.46
C ILE A 97 14.39 -0.43 1.62
N TRP A 98 13.09 -0.75 1.50
CA TRP A 98 12.60 -2.12 1.62
C TRP A 98 13.13 -3.03 0.52
N VAL A 99 13.12 -2.57 -0.74
CA VAL A 99 13.61 -3.35 -1.88
C VAL A 99 15.12 -3.52 -1.82
N LEU A 100 15.90 -2.49 -1.44
CA LEU A 100 17.34 -2.60 -1.23
C LEU A 100 17.67 -3.62 -0.13
N ALA A 101 16.99 -3.54 1.01
CA ALA A 101 17.18 -4.49 2.08
C ALA A 101 16.88 -5.93 1.61
N SER A 102 15.76 -6.12 0.90
CA SER A 102 15.38 -7.42 0.34
C SER A 102 16.39 -7.94 -0.69
N ALA A 103 16.93 -7.04 -1.52
CA ALA A 103 17.96 -7.37 -2.52
C ALA A 103 19.26 -7.83 -1.86
N ILE A 104 19.74 -7.10 -0.84
CA ILE A 104 20.93 -7.45 -0.08
C ILE A 104 20.75 -8.82 0.58
N LEU A 105 19.60 -9.03 1.24
CA LEU A 105 19.27 -10.31 1.88
C LEU A 105 19.24 -11.47 0.85
N ASN A 106 18.66 -11.26 -0.33
CA ASN A 106 18.67 -12.27 -1.40
C ASN A 106 20.07 -12.59 -1.90
N ILE A 107 20.94 -11.60 -2.05
CA ILE A 107 22.34 -11.80 -2.44
C ILE A 107 23.08 -12.60 -1.36
N MET A 108 22.92 -12.24 -0.09
CA MET A 108 23.51 -12.97 1.04
C MET A 108 23.00 -14.41 1.13
N MET A 109 21.67 -14.59 1.06
CA MET A 109 21.02 -15.90 1.08
C MET A 109 21.48 -16.75 -0.07
N ALA A 110 21.60 -16.17 -1.27
CA ALA A 110 22.23 -16.83 -2.38
C ALA A 110 23.60 -17.33 -1.91
N PHE A 111 24.57 -16.49 -1.61
CA PHE A 111 25.93 -16.99 -1.28
C PHE A 111 25.97 -18.07 -0.19
N SER A 112 25.04 -18.04 0.77
CA SER A 112 24.88 -19.08 1.79
C SER A 112 24.43 -20.45 1.24
N VAL A 113 23.63 -20.50 0.17
CA VAL A 113 23.09 -21.74 -0.43
C VAL A 113 23.78 -22.13 -1.74
N LYS A 114 25.01 -21.65 -1.95
CA LYS A 114 25.80 -21.91 -3.16
C LYS A 114 25.93 -23.41 -3.42
N GLY A 115 25.56 -23.84 -4.63
CA GLY A 115 25.56 -25.25 -5.04
C GLY A 115 24.20 -25.96 -4.94
N SER A 116 23.19 -25.33 -4.31
CA SER A 116 21.82 -25.84 -4.31
C SER A 116 21.07 -25.52 -5.62
N LYS A 117 20.03 -26.30 -5.93
CA LYS A 117 19.14 -26.02 -7.07
C LYS A 117 18.44 -24.67 -6.86
N GLY A 118 18.60 -23.74 -7.80
CA GLY A 118 17.97 -22.42 -7.75
C GLY A 118 18.83 -21.31 -7.13
N TRP A 119 20.04 -21.61 -6.63
CA TRP A 119 20.95 -20.61 -6.06
C TRP A 119 21.18 -19.39 -6.99
N ILE A 120 21.45 -19.67 -8.27
CA ILE A 120 21.71 -18.64 -9.29
C ILE A 120 20.47 -17.76 -9.51
N PHE A 121 19.27 -18.35 -9.42
CA PHE A 121 18.02 -17.60 -9.60
C PHE A 121 17.79 -16.60 -8.47
N VAL A 122 18.05 -16.99 -7.22
CA VAL A 122 17.97 -16.10 -6.05
C VAL A 122 19.00 -14.97 -6.17
N LEU A 123 20.22 -15.28 -6.63
CA LEU A 123 21.26 -14.27 -6.88
C LEU A 123 20.82 -13.25 -7.94
N ILE A 124 20.26 -13.72 -9.06
CA ILE A 124 19.76 -12.85 -10.14
C ILE A 124 18.65 -11.94 -9.63
N ILE A 125 17.68 -12.48 -8.87
CA ILE A 125 16.61 -11.67 -8.26
C ILE A 125 17.19 -10.58 -7.35
N GLY A 126 18.18 -10.93 -6.53
CA GLY A 126 18.85 -9.98 -5.65
C GLY A 126 19.53 -8.85 -6.42
N ILE A 127 20.31 -9.17 -7.46
CA ILE A 127 20.99 -8.17 -8.29
C ILE A 127 19.99 -7.27 -9.02
N ILE A 128 18.95 -7.85 -9.65
CA ILE A 128 17.90 -7.09 -10.33
C ILE A 128 17.17 -6.17 -9.35
N GLY A 129 16.83 -6.68 -8.15
CA GLY A 129 16.18 -5.90 -7.11
C GLY A 129 17.02 -4.69 -6.67
N ALA A 130 18.33 -4.87 -6.51
CA ALA A 130 19.23 -3.78 -6.17
C ALA A 130 19.26 -2.70 -7.25
N ILE A 131 19.35 -3.10 -8.52
CA ILE A 131 19.33 -2.17 -9.67
C ILE A 131 18.01 -1.40 -9.71
N ILE A 132 16.87 -2.11 -9.58
CA ILE A 132 15.53 -1.50 -9.57
C ILE A 132 15.41 -0.44 -8.47
N ALA A 133 15.91 -0.75 -7.27
CA ALA A 133 15.80 0.17 -6.15
C ALA A 133 16.70 1.41 -6.33
N ILE A 134 17.91 1.24 -6.89
CA ILE A 134 18.79 2.38 -7.23
C ILE A 134 18.13 3.27 -8.29
N ILE A 135 17.55 2.70 -9.35
CA ILE A 135 16.85 3.48 -10.40
C ILE A 135 15.64 4.21 -9.79
N SER A 136 14.93 3.57 -8.87
CA SER A 136 13.74 4.14 -8.22
C SER A 136 14.04 5.37 -7.37
N LEU A 137 15.29 5.60 -6.95
CA LEU A 137 15.71 6.85 -6.27
C LEU A 137 15.65 8.07 -7.20
N PHE A 138 15.92 7.86 -8.49
CA PHE A 138 15.97 8.93 -9.48
C PHE A 138 14.64 9.10 -10.23
N SER A 139 13.78 8.08 -10.21
CA SER A 139 12.47 8.11 -10.86
C SER A 139 11.42 7.35 -10.06
N SER A 140 10.33 8.03 -9.72
CA SER A 140 9.16 7.42 -9.06
C SER A 140 8.34 6.53 -10.00
N ALA A 141 8.66 6.48 -11.30
CA ALA A 141 7.86 5.76 -12.30
C ALA A 141 7.74 4.26 -11.98
N ILE A 142 8.83 3.61 -11.55
CA ILE A 142 8.82 2.18 -11.24
C ILE A 142 7.94 1.89 -10.02
N VAL A 143 8.03 2.74 -8.99
CA VAL A 143 7.21 2.62 -7.78
C VAL A 143 5.74 2.86 -8.12
N ALA A 144 5.45 3.88 -8.95
CA ALA A 144 4.09 4.17 -9.40
C ALA A 144 3.48 3.00 -10.18
N VAL A 145 4.23 2.38 -11.08
CA VAL A 145 3.78 1.18 -11.81
C VAL A 145 3.56 0.01 -10.85
N THR A 146 4.47 -0.20 -9.89
CA THR A 146 4.34 -1.29 -8.91
C THR A 146 3.09 -1.11 -8.05
N VAL A 147 2.88 0.10 -7.52
CA VAL A 147 1.68 0.45 -6.73
C VAL A 147 0.43 0.34 -7.58
N GLY A 148 0.43 0.81 -8.83
CA GLY A 148 -0.69 0.71 -9.75
C GLY A 148 -1.08 -0.73 -10.09
N LEU A 149 -0.09 -1.60 -10.30
CA LEU A 149 -0.33 -3.03 -10.51
C LEU A 149 -0.87 -3.73 -9.26
N ILE A 150 -0.32 -3.43 -8.08
CA ILE A 150 -0.77 -4.03 -6.82
C ILE A 150 -2.18 -3.56 -6.48
N LEU A 151 -2.41 -2.25 -6.42
CA LEU A 151 -3.71 -1.68 -6.08
C LEU A 151 -4.74 -2.00 -7.16
N GLY A 152 -4.39 -1.80 -8.43
CA GLY A 152 -5.28 -2.08 -9.55
C GLY A 152 -5.65 -3.56 -9.62
N GLY A 153 -4.67 -4.45 -9.47
CA GLY A 153 -4.89 -5.89 -9.37
C GLY A 153 -5.80 -6.27 -8.20
N PHE A 154 -5.61 -5.66 -7.03
CA PHE A 154 -6.46 -5.86 -5.87
C PHE A 154 -7.91 -5.43 -6.13
N PHE A 155 -8.13 -4.25 -6.70
CA PHE A 155 -9.48 -3.77 -7.04
C PHE A 155 -10.16 -4.63 -8.12
N ILE A 156 -9.42 -5.08 -9.13
CA ILE A 156 -9.95 -6.02 -10.14
C ILE A 156 -10.34 -7.34 -9.49
N PHE A 157 -9.48 -7.92 -8.67
CA PHE A 157 -9.76 -9.16 -7.96
C PHE A 157 -11.00 -9.03 -7.06
N GLN A 158 -11.10 -7.94 -6.31
CA GLN A 158 -12.24 -7.66 -5.45
C GLN A 158 -13.54 -7.47 -6.27
N GLY A 159 -13.48 -6.81 -7.42
CA GLY A 159 -14.60 -6.68 -8.33
C GLY A 159 -15.07 -8.02 -8.91
N ILE A 160 -14.13 -8.90 -9.30
CA ILE A 160 -14.45 -10.27 -9.74
C ILE A 160 -15.11 -11.06 -8.61
N ALA A 161 -14.59 -10.99 -7.38
CA ALA A 161 -15.20 -11.64 -6.22
C ALA A 161 -16.65 -11.16 -6.00
N CYS A 162 -16.90 -9.87 -6.17
CA CYS A 162 -18.24 -9.28 -6.08
C CYS A 162 -19.18 -9.80 -7.19
N LEU A 163 -18.70 -9.96 -8.43
CA LEU A 163 -19.47 -10.59 -9.52
C LEU A 163 -19.81 -12.06 -9.22
N LEU A 164 -18.87 -12.81 -8.67
CA LEU A 164 -19.10 -14.21 -8.27
C LEU A 164 -20.16 -14.30 -7.17
N LEU A 165 -20.12 -13.40 -6.18
CA LEU A 165 -21.14 -13.29 -5.14
C LEU A 165 -22.51 -12.94 -5.71
N PHE A 166 -22.60 -11.99 -6.65
CA PHE A 166 -23.84 -11.67 -7.35
C PHE A 166 -24.44 -12.90 -8.03
N ASN A 167 -23.63 -13.67 -8.75
CA ASN A 167 -24.07 -14.88 -9.43
C ASN A 167 -24.53 -15.97 -8.44
N GLY A 168 -23.82 -16.14 -7.31
CA GLY A 168 -24.18 -17.08 -6.26
C GLY A 168 -25.53 -16.76 -5.62
N ILE A 169 -25.74 -15.50 -5.22
CA ILE A 169 -27.01 -15.05 -4.61
C ILE A 169 -28.14 -15.13 -5.64
N ARG A 170 -27.90 -14.73 -6.89
CA ARG A 170 -28.89 -14.84 -7.98
C ARG A 170 -29.37 -16.27 -8.20
N LYS A 171 -28.48 -17.26 -8.09
CA LYS A 171 -28.81 -18.68 -8.27
C LYS A 171 -29.66 -19.24 -7.11
N GLN A 172 -29.47 -18.75 -5.88
CA GLN A 172 -30.26 -19.17 -4.71
C GLN A 172 -31.67 -18.56 -4.64
N MET A 173 -31.97 -17.54 -5.45
CA MET A 173 -33.31 -16.94 -5.53
C MET A 173 -34.14 -17.47 -6.70
N LYS A 174 -33.59 -18.36 -7.51
CA LYS A 174 -34.34 -19.19 -8.46
C LYS A 174 -34.74 -20.48 -7.75
#